data_AF-A0A1A8SAS6-F1
#
_entry.id   AF-A0A1A8SAS6-F1
#
_cell.length_a   1.000
_cell.length_b   1.000
_cell.length_c   1.000
_cell.angle_alpha   90.00
_cell.angle_beta   90.00
_cell.angle_gamma   90.00
#
_symmetry.space_group_name_H-M   'P 1'
#
loop_
_entity.id
_entity.type
_entity.pdbx_description
1 polymer ?
#
loop_
_entity_poly.entity_id
_entity_poly.type
_entity_poly.pdbx_seq_one_letter_code
_entity_poly.pdbx_strand_id
1 'polypeptide(L)'
;PVYKSSKFSIWPVQLHLNELPPKLRFQNVMLAGLWFGAQEPVMPIFLKPFVDQAKTLASNGVSWRKCGALVNSKIVGLCCCVDSKARPAMQNTTQFNGYFGCGFCLHPGTLVEKQVKYTVTATEYPEREANKMIADMEQAVEQHRSVRGVK
;
A
#
# COMPACT_ATOMS: atom_id res chain seq x y z
N PRO A 1 -28.47 10.98 3.08
CA PRO A 1 -27.04 10.62 2.98
C PRO A 1 -26.52 10.85 1.55
N VAL A 2 -25.81 11.95 1.29
CA VAL A 2 -25.39 12.23 -0.10
C VAL A 2 -24.02 12.88 -0.15
N TYR A 3 -22.98 12.11 0.18
CA TYR A 3 -21.66 12.40 -0.39
C TYR A 3 -21.75 12.11 -1.89
N LYS A 4 -21.89 13.16 -2.72
CA LYS A 4 -21.58 13.08 -4.15
C LYS A 4 -20.08 12.81 -4.24
N SER A 5 -19.66 11.58 -4.55
CA SER A 5 -18.25 11.36 -4.85
C SER A 5 -17.89 12.21 -6.08
N SER A 6 -16.75 12.89 -6.05
CA SER A 6 -16.22 13.52 -7.25
C SER A 6 -16.04 12.47 -8.35
N LYS A 7 -16.19 12.86 -9.61
CA LYS A 7 -15.84 12.01 -10.77
C LYS A 7 -14.32 11.82 -10.94
N PHE A 8 -13.54 12.24 -9.94
CA PHE A 8 -12.10 12.29 -9.95
C PHE A 8 -11.56 11.54 -8.73
N SER A 9 -10.44 10.86 -8.95
CA SER A 9 -9.66 10.07 -8.01
C SER A 9 -8.36 10.82 -7.70
N ILE A 10 -8.05 10.95 -6.41
CA ILE A 10 -6.87 11.67 -5.92
C ILE A 10 -6.07 10.75 -5.00
N TRP A 11 -4.79 10.54 -5.31
CA TRP A 11 -3.91 9.67 -4.54
C TRP A 11 -2.61 10.40 -4.23
N PRO A 12 -2.47 10.97 -3.01
CA PRO A 12 -1.22 11.58 -2.59
C PRO A 12 -0.27 10.54 -1.99
N VAL A 13 1.03 10.68 -2.28
CA VAL A 13 2.10 10.01 -1.53
C VAL A 13 2.64 11.03 -0.53
N GLN A 14 2.35 10.82 0.75
CA GLN A 14 2.74 11.71 1.84
C GLN A 14 3.82 11.08 2.70
N LEU A 15 4.84 11.88 3.07
CA LEU A 15 5.98 11.45 3.86
C LEU A 15 6.14 12.31 5.12
N HIS A 16 6.66 11.69 6.17
CA HIS A 16 7.06 12.34 7.41
C HIS A 16 8.47 11.91 7.79
N LEU A 17 9.24 12.80 8.40
CA LEU A 17 10.53 12.46 9.01
C LEU A 17 10.32 12.00 10.46
N ASN A 18 10.68 10.77 10.77
CA ASN A 18 10.44 10.19 12.08
C ASN A 18 11.34 10.81 13.17
N GLU A 19 12.47 11.38 12.80
CA GLU A 19 13.43 12.04 13.68
C GLU A 19 12.94 13.40 14.20
N LEU A 20 11.89 13.97 13.58
CA LEU A 20 11.28 15.21 14.06
C LEU A 20 10.39 14.95 15.29
N PRO A 21 10.37 15.86 16.29
CA PRO A 21 9.39 15.84 17.37
C PRO A 21 7.95 15.79 16.82
N PRO A 22 6.99 15.11 17.50
CA PRO A 22 5.65 14.86 16.96
C PRO A 22 4.95 16.09 16.39
N LYS A 23 4.97 17.22 17.11
CA LYS A 23 4.36 18.48 16.64
C LYS A 23 4.97 18.95 15.32
N LEU A 24 6.30 18.98 15.22
CA LEU A 24 6.99 19.40 14.00
C LEU A 24 6.79 18.38 12.88
N ARG A 25 6.79 17.08 13.19
CA ARG A 25 6.56 16.02 12.21
C ARG A 25 5.22 16.23 11.49
N PHE A 26 4.12 16.37 12.21
CA PHE A 26 2.80 16.53 11.62
C PHE A 26 2.53 17.91 11.00
N GLN A 27 3.36 18.92 11.32
CA GLN A 27 3.33 20.22 10.63
C GLN A 27 4.13 20.23 9.33
N ASN A 28 5.07 19.29 9.16
CA ASN A 28 5.99 19.23 8.02
C ASN A 28 5.78 17.95 7.20
N VAL A 29 4.52 17.70 6.82
CA VAL A 29 4.17 16.60 5.92
C VAL A 29 4.59 16.94 4.50
N MET A 30 5.43 16.11 3.89
CA MET A 30 5.90 16.32 2.52
C MET A 30 5.01 15.58 1.54
N LEU A 31 4.60 16.25 0.46
CA LEU A 31 3.93 15.63 -0.67
C LEU A 31 4.99 15.16 -1.68
N ALA A 32 5.25 13.86 -1.72
CA ALA A 32 6.26 13.26 -2.60
C ALA A 32 5.71 12.88 -3.98
N GLY A 33 4.38 12.79 -4.12
CA GLY A 33 3.72 12.48 -5.37
C GLY A 33 2.22 12.72 -5.28
N LEU A 34 1.59 13.01 -6.41
CA LEU A 34 0.16 13.22 -6.50
C LEU A 34 -0.37 12.65 -7.81
N TRP A 35 -1.30 11.70 -7.71
CA TRP A 35 -2.14 11.31 -8.83
C TRP A 35 -3.46 12.07 -8.77
N PHE A 36 -3.87 12.63 -9.91
CA PHE A 36 -5.19 13.23 -10.10
C PHE A 36 -5.73 12.78 -11.46
N GLY A 37 -6.85 12.08 -11.48
CA GLY A 37 -7.43 11.59 -12.73
C GLY A 37 -8.87 11.10 -12.56
N ALA A 38 -9.56 10.81 -13.67
CA ALA A 38 -10.91 10.24 -13.61
C ALA A 38 -10.93 8.80 -13.06
N GLN A 39 -9.79 8.11 -13.12
CA GLN A 39 -9.62 6.72 -12.67
C GLN A 39 -8.51 6.63 -11.62
N GLU A 40 -8.50 5.53 -10.88
CA GLU A 40 -7.44 5.17 -9.94
C GLU A 40 -6.09 4.97 -10.68
N PRO A 41 -4.95 5.19 -10.00
CA PRO A 41 -3.64 5.05 -10.62
C PRO A 41 -3.36 3.59 -10.98
N VAL A 42 -2.71 3.40 -12.12
CA VAL A 42 -1.97 2.16 -12.40
C VAL A 42 -0.74 2.15 -11.50
N MET A 43 -0.78 1.36 -10.42
CA MET A 43 0.20 1.40 -9.33
C MET A 43 1.66 1.27 -9.80
N PRO A 44 2.03 0.36 -10.72
CA PRO A 44 3.40 0.32 -11.24
C PRO A 44 3.83 1.61 -11.92
N ILE A 45 2.94 2.30 -12.64
CA ILE A 45 3.28 3.57 -13.32
C ILE A 45 3.44 4.68 -12.28
N PHE A 46 2.51 4.76 -11.33
CA PHE A 46 2.48 5.84 -10.35
C PHE A 46 3.59 5.73 -9.29
N LEU A 47 3.82 4.53 -8.75
CA LEU A 47 4.73 4.33 -7.61
C LEU A 47 6.16 3.98 -8.00
N LYS A 48 6.42 3.46 -9.21
CA LYS A 48 7.79 3.07 -9.60
C LYS A 48 8.79 4.22 -9.52
N PRO A 49 8.51 5.44 -10.02
CA PRO A 49 9.45 6.56 -9.90
C PRO A 49 9.76 6.90 -8.44
N PHE A 50 8.73 6.88 -7.58
CA PHE A 50 8.89 7.12 -6.15
C PHE A 50 9.76 6.05 -5.49
N VAL A 51 9.50 4.77 -5.75
CA VAL A 51 10.25 3.65 -5.17
C VAL A 51 11.71 3.67 -5.62
N ASP A 52 11.98 4.01 -6.88
CA ASP A 52 13.35 4.11 -7.39
C ASP A 52 14.13 5.23 -6.69
N GLN A 53 13.52 6.42 -6.56
CA GLN A 53 14.12 7.53 -5.82
C GLN A 53 14.34 7.18 -4.34
N ALA A 54 13.36 6.53 -3.70
CA ALA A 54 13.48 6.08 -2.31
C ALA A 54 14.63 5.07 -2.14
N LYS A 55 14.81 4.14 -3.08
CA LYS A 55 15.96 3.20 -3.08
C LYS A 55 17.29 3.95 -3.24
N THR A 56 17.35 4.94 -4.13
CA THR A 56 18.54 5.79 -4.27
C THR A 56 18.86 6.54 -2.97
N LEU A 57 17.87 7.12 -2.31
CA LEU A 57 18.04 7.84 -1.04
C LEU A 57 18.42 6.90 0.12
N ALA A 58 17.95 5.65 0.10
CA ALA A 58 18.33 4.64 1.08
C ALA A 58 19.80 4.20 0.91
N SER A 59 20.26 4.09 -0.34
CA SER A 59 21.64 3.66 -0.65
C SER A 59 22.65 4.80 -0.51
N ASN A 60 22.38 5.93 -1.17
CA ASN A 60 23.33 7.04 -1.35
C ASN A 60 23.17 8.14 -0.29
N GLY A 61 21.99 8.25 0.32
CA GLY A 61 21.65 9.32 1.25
C GLY A 61 21.59 10.71 0.61
N VAL A 62 21.46 11.71 1.48
CA VAL A 62 21.49 13.13 1.15
C VAL A 62 22.63 13.78 1.91
N SER A 63 23.53 14.47 1.20
CA SER A 63 24.62 15.21 1.81
C SER A 63 24.19 16.66 2.09
N TRP A 64 24.35 17.11 3.32
CA TRP A 64 23.96 18.45 3.78
C TRP A 64 24.91 18.97 4.85
N ARG A 65 24.87 20.27 5.13
CA ARG A 65 25.72 20.90 6.15
C ARG A 65 24.97 21.11 7.45
N LYS A 66 25.54 20.64 8.56
CA LYS A 66 25.05 20.88 9.92
C LYS A 66 26.16 21.54 10.73
N CYS A 67 25.94 22.78 11.19
CA CYS A 67 26.92 23.52 12.00
C CYS A 67 28.33 23.53 11.38
N GLY A 68 28.42 23.68 10.05
CA GLY A 68 29.69 23.68 9.30
C GLY A 68 30.19 22.29 8.88
N ALA A 69 29.79 21.21 9.55
CA ALA A 69 30.17 19.84 9.20
C ALA A 69 29.33 19.29 8.04
N LEU A 70 29.96 18.57 7.12
CA LEU A 70 29.24 17.82 6.08
C LEU A 70 28.71 16.51 6.68
N VAL A 71 27.41 16.30 6.56
CA VAL A 71 26.71 15.11 7.03
C VAL A 71 26.04 14.44 5.84
N ASN A 72 26.17 13.11 5.73
CA ASN A 72 25.38 12.32 4.80
C ASN A 72 24.32 11.54 5.60
N SER A 73 23.05 11.75 5.28
CA SER A 73 21.92 11.10 5.94
C SER A 73 21.22 10.16 4.97
N LYS A 74 21.18 8.86 5.30
CA LYS A 74 20.42 7.85 4.55
C LYS A 74 18.96 7.92 4.94
N ILE A 75 18.07 7.85 3.95
CA ILE A 75 16.62 7.91 4.16
C ILE A 75 16.03 6.53 3.90
N VAL A 76 15.44 5.93 4.93
CA VAL A 76 14.86 4.59 4.86
C VAL A 76 13.38 4.63 5.23
N GLY A 77 12.55 3.91 4.47
CA GLY A 77 11.13 3.77 4.77
C GLY A 77 10.91 2.78 5.90
N LEU A 78 10.26 3.20 6.98
CA LEU A 78 9.97 2.34 8.15
C LEU A 78 8.58 1.71 8.09
N CYS A 79 7.57 2.48 7.68
CA CYS A 79 6.20 2.00 7.57
C CYS A 79 5.49 2.65 6.37
N CYS A 80 4.48 1.95 5.85
CA CYS A 80 3.60 2.45 4.82
C CYS A 80 2.15 2.32 5.32
N CYS A 81 1.52 3.48 5.55
CA CYS A 81 0.13 3.55 5.98
C CYS A 81 -0.76 3.77 4.76
N VAL A 82 -1.60 2.79 4.47
CA VAL A 82 -2.54 2.81 3.35
C VAL A 82 -3.91 2.38 3.83
N ASP A 83 -4.96 3.02 3.31
CA ASP A 83 -6.33 2.62 3.60
C ASP A 83 -6.66 1.25 2.95
N SER A 84 -7.80 0.68 3.34
CA SER A 84 -8.20 -0.65 2.88
C SER A 84 -8.53 -0.74 1.39
N LYS A 85 -8.84 0.37 0.70
CA LYS A 85 -9.07 0.39 -0.75
C LYS A 85 -7.76 0.48 -1.53
N ALA A 86 -6.82 1.28 -1.04
CA ALA A 86 -5.50 1.49 -1.63
C ALA A 86 -4.58 0.28 -1.51
N ARG A 87 -4.61 -0.38 -0.34
CA ARG A 87 -3.79 -1.55 -0.01
C ARG A 87 -3.83 -2.66 -1.09
N PRO A 88 -4.99 -3.15 -1.52
CA PRO A 88 -5.06 -4.24 -2.49
C PRO A 88 -4.54 -3.85 -3.88
N ALA A 89 -4.76 -2.60 -4.32
CA ALA A 89 -4.19 -2.11 -5.57
C ALA A 89 -2.65 -2.07 -5.51
N MET A 90 -2.08 -1.61 -4.38
CA MET A 90 -0.63 -1.57 -4.20
C MET A 90 0.02 -2.95 -4.08
N GLN A 91 -0.69 -3.93 -3.51
CA GLN A 91 -0.17 -5.27 -3.26
C GLN A 91 -0.52 -6.28 -4.37
N ASN A 92 -1.21 -5.83 -5.43
CA ASN A 92 -1.79 -6.68 -6.46
C ASN A 92 -2.68 -7.81 -5.90
N THR A 93 -3.57 -7.45 -4.97
CA THR A 93 -4.51 -8.38 -4.33
C THR A 93 -5.96 -8.00 -4.60
N THR A 94 -6.86 -8.89 -4.19
CA THR A 94 -8.30 -8.71 -4.23
C THR A 94 -8.71 -7.74 -3.14
N GLN A 95 -9.67 -6.86 -3.47
CA GLN A 95 -10.17 -5.88 -2.53
C GLN A 95 -10.83 -6.57 -1.33
N PHE A 96 -10.84 -5.91 -0.16
CA PHE A 96 -11.38 -6.45 1.08
C PHE A 96 -12.80 -7.02 0.99
N ASN A 97 -13.60 -6.62 0.00
CA ASN A 97 -14.96 -7.12 -0.26
C ASN A 97 -15.01 -8.22 -1.35
N GLY A 98 -13.91 -8.90 -1.63
CA GLY A 98 -13.84 -10.03 -2.55
C GLY A 98 -13.45 -11.33 -1.86
N TYR A 99 -13.38 -12.42 -2.64
CA TYR A 99 -12.93 -13.72 -2.15
C TYR A 99 -11.47 -13.64 -1.72
N PHE A 100 -11.17 -14.11 -0.50
CA PHE A 100 -9.84 -14.00 0.10
C PHE A 100 -9.31 -12.55 0.11
N GLY A 101 -10.19 -11.54 0.17
CA GLY A 101 -9.81 -10.13 0.13
C GLY A 101 -9.18 -9.59 1.41
N CYS A 102 -9.23 -10.35 2.52
CA CYS A 102 -8.61 -9.95 3.78
C CYS A 102 -7.09 -9.92 3.63
N GLY A 103 -6.47 -8.80 4.06
CA GLY A 103 -5.02 -8.64 4.06
C GLY A 103 -4.30 -9.38 5.20
N PHE A 104 -5.04 -9.95 6.15
CA PHE A 104 -4.49 -10.58 7.36
C PHE A 104 -4.71 -12.09 7.41
N CYS A 105 -5.80 -12.60 6.83
CA CYS A 105 -6.12 -14.04 6.88
C CYS A 105 -6.68 -14.56 5.56
N LEU A 106 -6.81 -15.88 5.47
CA LEU A 106 -7.32 -16.62 4.32
C LEU A 106 -8.83 -16.93 4.44
N HIS A 107 -9.60 -16.12 5.18
CA HIS A 107 -11.06 -16.29 5.23
C HIS A 107 -11.66 -16.12 3.83
N PRO A 108 -12.28 -17.17 3.25
CA PRO A 108 -12.98 -17.05 1.99
C PRO A 108 -14.25 -16.21 2.16
N GLY A 109 -14.36 -15.11 1.42
CA GLY A 109 -15.65 -14.44 1.27
C GLY A 109 -16.69 -15.40 0.67
N THR A 110 -17.98 -15.18 0.96
CA THR A 110 -19.09 -15.97 0.42
C THR A 110 -20.05 -15.06 -0.32
N LEU A 111 -20.60 -15.51 -1.45
CA LEU A 111 -21.64 -14.76 -2.16
C LEU A 111 -22.96 -14.81 -1.40
N VAL A 112 -23.41 -13.66 -0.92
CA VAL A 112 -24.71 -13.47 -0.26
C VAL A 112 -25.42 -12.33 -0.95
N GLU A 113 -26.57 -12.60 -1.57
CA GLU A 113 -27.39 -11.58 -2.24
C GLU A 113 -26.59 -10.74 -3.26
N LYS A 114 -25.79 -11.41 -4.10
CA LYS A 114 -24.94 -10.79 -5.14
C LYS A 114 -23.76 -9.97 -4.62
N GLN A 115 -23.46 -10.02 -3.32
CA GLN A 115 -22.29 -9.37 -2.72
C GLN A 115 -21.45 -10.39 -1.98
N VAL A 116 -20.12 -10.25 -2.05
CA VAL A 116 -19.23 -11.11 -1.26
C VAL A 116 -19.15 -10.56 0.16
N LYS A 117 -19.48 -11.41 1.15
CA LYS A 117 -19.49 -11.09 2.58
C LYS A 117 -18.67 -12.14 3.34
N TYR A 118 -18.06 -11.72 4.45
CA TYR A 118 -17.49 -12.67 5.43
C TYR A 118 -18.61 -13.06 6.39
N THR A 119 -19.00 -14.32 6.38
CA THR A 119 -20.05 -14.82 7.26
C THR A 119 -19.45 -15.14 8.62
N VAL A 120 -20.27 -15.05 9.68
CA VAL A 120 -19.83 -15.44 11.01
C VAL A 120 -19.73 -16.97 11.03
N THR A 121 -18.54 -17.48 11.30
CA THR A 121 -18.28 -18.92 11.44
C THR A 121 -17.51 -19.17 12.73
N ALA A 122 -17.66 -20.37 13.29
CA ALA A 122 -16.82 -20.81 14.42
C ALA A 122 -15.42 -21.27 13.95
N THR A 123 -15.17 -21.26 12.64
CA THR A 123 -13.94 -21.74 12.03
C THR A 123 -12.90 -20.63 12.03
N GLU A 124 -11.74 -20.89 12.63
CA GLU A 124 -10.58 -20.03 12.46
C GLU A 124 -9.94 -20.25 11.09
N TYR A 125 -9.60 -19.16 10.42
CA TYR A 125 -8.92 -19.21 9.13
C TYR A 125 -7.44 -18.88 9.30
N PRO A 126 -6.54 -19.58 8.59
CA PRO A 126 -5.10 -19.30 8.70
C PRO A 126 -4.77 -17.84 8.37
N GLU A 127 -3.80 -17.29 9.09
CA GLU A 127 -3.24 -15.97 8.79
C GLU A 127 -2.43 -15.99 7.48
N ARG A 128 -2.26 -14.82 6.87
CA ARG A 128 -1.37 -14.63 5.72
C ARG A 128 0.06 -14.51 6.20
N GLU A 129 0.89 -15.48 5.82
CA GLU A 129 2.32 -15.45 6.06
C GLU A 129 3.07 -14.93 4.82
N ALA A 130 4.17 -14.20 5.03
CA ALA A 130 4.91 -13.56 3.95
C ALA A 130 5.47 -14.56 2.91
N ASN A 131 6.03 -15.68 3.36
CA ASN A 131 6.53 -16.75 2.49
C ASN A 131 5.41 -17.40 1.66
N LYS A 132 4.25 -17.69 2.26
CA LYS A 132 3.09 -18.25 1.56
C LYS A 132 2.51 -17.27 0.56
N MET A 133 2.52 -15.98 0.89
CA MET A 133 2.10 -14.91 0.00
C MET A 133 2.99 -14.83 -1.24
N ILE A 134 4.30 -14.99 -1.09
CA ILE A 134 5.23 -15.04 -2.24
C ILE A 134 4.93 -16.25 -3.13
N ALA A 135 4.71 -17.43 -2.53
CA ALA A 135 4.32 -18.62 -3.29
C ALA A 135 2.98 -18.43 -4.03
N ASP A 136 2.01 -17.73 -3.42
CA ASP A 136 0.76 -17.35 -4.10
C ASP A 136 0.99 -16.43 -5.28
N MET A 137 1.91 -15.47 -5.18
CA MET A 137 2.27 -14.58 -6.28
C MET A 137 2.90 -15.36 -7.44
N GLU A 138 3.86 -16.23 -7.15
CA GLU A 138 4.50 -17.10 -8.16
C GLU A 138 3.46 -17.95 -8.89
N GLN A 139 2.58 -18.59 -8.12
CA GLN A 139 1.52 -19.44 -8.67
C GLN A 139 0.49 -18.64 -9.49
N ALA A 140 0.14 -17.43 -9.06
CA ALA A 140 -0.79 -16.57 -9.79
C ALA A 140 -0.21 -16.14 -11.15
N VAL A 141 1.08 -15.82 -11.18
CA VAL A 141 1.80 -15.50 -12.42
C VAL A 141 1.87 -16.70 -13.36
N GLU A 142 2.26 -17.88 -12.86
CA GLU A 142 2.38 -19.10 -13.66
C GLU A 142 1.03 -19.54 -14.26
N GLN A 143 -0.04 -19.46 -13.46
CA GLN A 143 -1.36 -19.94 -13.87
C GLN A 143 -2.20 -18.86 -14.57
N HIS A 144 -1.71 -17.63 -14.66
CA HIS A 144 -2.43 -16.46 -15.17
C HIS A 144 -3.85 -16.29 -14.56
N ARG A 145 -3.99 -16.58 -13.27
CA ARG A 145 -5.26 -16.46 -12.55
C ARG A 145 -5.02 -16.13 -11.08
N SER A 146 -6.06 -15.60 -10.43
CA SER A 146 -5.95 -15.29 -9.01
C SER A 146 -5.78 -16.55 -8.14
N VAL A 147 -4.85 -16.51 -7.20
CA VAL A 147 -4.60 -17.56 -6.21
C VAL A 147 -4.81 -16.96 -4.82
N ARG A 148 -5.79 -17.48 -4.07
CA ARG A 148 -6.11 -17.01 -2.71
C ARG A 148 -6.15 -15.48 -2.60
N GLY A 149 -6.76 -14.82 -3.59
CA GLY A 149 -6.92 -13.37 -3.64
C GLY A 149 -5.71 -12.59 -4.17
N VAL A 150 -4.56 -13.21 -4.39
CA VAL A 150 -3.41 -12.63 -5.12
C VAL A 150 -3.69 -12.67 -6.62
N LYS A 151 -3.29 -11.66 -7.38
CA LYS A 151 -3.58 -11.53 -8.83
C LYS A 151 -2.32 -11.60 -9.66
#